data_AF-A0AAD7MSD7-F1
#
_entry.id   AF-A0AAD7MSD7-F1
#
_cell.length_a   1.000
_cell.length_b   1.000
_cell.length_c   1.000
_cell.angle_alpha   90.00
_cell.angle_beta   90.00
_cell.angle_gamma   90.00
#
_symmetry.space_group_name_H-M   'P 1'
#
loop_
_entity.id
_entity.type
_entity.pdbx_description
1 polymer ?
#
loop_
_entity_poly.entity_id
_entity_poly.type
_entity_poly.pdbx_seq_one_letter_code
_entity_poly.pdbx_strand_id
1 'polypeptide(L)'
;MCSHLLPVSRRLAGARDIMRCNPSFHHEVRYDCVLVNFAEPGLHFARLRALLRCHLPSGRRVDLALVHMFEKSRWKPRTHWAGCQIRNEVKEYYFLSMDHVIRGALLAPVSGDPNEPTHIFVDTVDADMFLRADM
;
A
#
# COMPACT_ATOMS: atom_id res chain seq x y z
N MET A 1 -14.77 16.55 -18.80
CA MET A 1 -15.67 16.48 -17.64
C MET A 1 -15.57 15.08 -17.05
N CYS A 2 -14.69 14.88 -16.07
CA CYS A 2 -14.48 13.57 -15.44
C CYS A 2 -15.56 13.34 -14.37
N SER A 3 -16.51 12.47 -14.70
CA SER A 3 -17.53 11.96 -13.80
C SER A 3 -16.90 11.09 -12.71
N HIS A 4 -17.14 11.48 -11.46
CA HIS A 4 -17.30 10.63 -10.26
C HIS A 4 -16.47 9.33 -10.23
N LEU A 5 -15.34 9.38 -9.53
CA LEU A 5 -14.64 8.21 -9.00
C LEU A 5 -15.58 7.50 -7.99
N LEU A 6 -16.34 6.51 -8.48
CA LEU A 6 -17.06 5.59 -7.61
C LEU A 6 -16.06 4.77 -6.79
N PRO A 7 -16.34 4.48 -5.51
CA PRO A 7 -15.50 3.59 -4.73
C PRO A 7 -15.60 2.17 -5.31
N VAL A 8 -14.57 1.74 -6.04
CA VAL A 8 -14.44 0.38 -6.54
C VAL A 8 -14.04 -0.53 -5.36
N SER A 9 -15.03 -1.02 -4.62
CA SER A 9 -14.83 -2.07 -3.62
C SER A 9 -14.85 -3.44 -4.31
N ARG A 10 -13.68 -4.03 -4.56
CA ARG A 10 -13.57 -5.42 -5.04
C ARG A 10 -13.71 -6.35 -3.84
N ARG A 11 -14.64 -7.31 -3.91
CA ARG A 11 -14.88 -8.34 -2.88
C ARG A 11 -14.15 -9.63 -3.25
N LEU A 12 -12.96 -9.87 -2.68
CA LEU A 12 -12.31 -11.18 -2.69
C LEU A 12 -12.72 -11.95 -1.41
N ALA A 13 -12.86 -13.27 -1.46
CA ALA A 13 -13.43 -14.09 -0.39
C ALA A 13 -12.34 -14.57 0.58
N GLY A 14 -12.53 -14.29 1.88
CA GLY A 14 -11.54 -14.35 2.96
C GLY A 14 -11.62 -13.04 3.75
N ALA A 15 -11.37 -13.04 5.07
CA ALA A 15 -11.51 -11.84 5.93
C ALA A 15 -11.00 -10.59 5.22
N ARG A 16 -11.91 -9.65 4.90
CA ARG A 16 -11.69 -8.65 3.85
C ARG A 16 -11.04 -7.40 4.40
N ASP A 17 -9.84 -7.09 3.91
CA ASP A 17 -9.34 -5.73 4.00
C ASP A 17 -10.17 -4.81 3.09
N ILE A 18 -10.88 -3.86 3.70
CA ILE A 18 -11.55 -2.78 2.98
C ILE A 18 -10.53 -1.66 2.77
N MET A 19 -9.85 -1.73 1.63
CA MET A 19 -8.87 -0.75 1.18
C MET A 19 -9.53 0.56 0.75
N ARG A 20 -8.97 1.70 1.14
CA ARG A 20 -9.49 3.04 0.86
C ARG A 20 -8.47 3.92 0.13
N CYS A 21 -8.98 4.62 -0.88
CA CYS A 21 -8.32 5.73 -1.57
C CYS A 21 -9.28 6.92 -1.55
N ASN A 22 -9.44 7.53 -0.38
CA ASN A 22 -10.43 8.58 -0.18
C ASN A 22 -9.74 9.94 0.02
N PRO A 23 -9.84 10.88 -0.93
CA PRO A 23 -9.27 12.22 -0.79
C PRO A 23 -10.01 13.09 0.25
N SER A 24 -11.16 12.65 0.78
CA SER A 24 -11.93 13.33 1.82
C SER A 24 -12.57 12.32 2.78
N PHE A 25 -11.74 11.74 3.64
CA PHE A 25 -12.12 10.85 4.73
C PHE A 25 -12.07 11.63 6.05
N HIS A 26 -13.24 11.96 6.62
CA HIS A 26 -13.35 12.86 7.78
C HIS A 26 -12.59 14.18 7.60
N HIS A 27 -12.73 14.79 6.41
CA HIS A 27 -12.04 16.03 6.01
C HIS A 27 -10.52 15.91 5.83
N GLU A 28 -9.98 14.69 5.88
CA GLU A 28 -8.56 14.41 5.67
C GLU A 28 -8.35 13.43 4.50
N VAL A 29 -7.17 13.47 3.89
CA VAL A 29 -6.81 12.48 2.88
C VAL A 29 -6.51 11.14 3.53
N ARG A 30 -7.08 10.05 3.01
CA ARG A 30 -6.77 8.68 3.44
C ARG A 30 -6.44 7.80 2.26
N TYR A 31 -5.19 7.38 2.24
CA TYR A 31 -4.61 6.46 1.27
C TYR A 31 -4.03 5.27 2.03
N ASP A 32 -4.75 4.16 2.01
CA ASP A 32 -4.30 2.95 2.69
C ASP A 32 -3.07 2.35 1.98
N CYS A 33 -2.20 1.70 2.74
CA CYS A 33 -1.02 1.01 2.21
C CYS A 33 -1.32 -0.48 2.01
N VAL A 34 -0.63 -1.11 1.06
CA VAL A 34 -0.80 -2.51 0.68
C VAL A 34 0.51 -3.26 0.70
N LEU A 35 0.40 -4.56 0.95
CA LEU A 35 1.46 -5.53 0.70
C LEU A 35 1.31 -6.06 -0.73
N VAL A 36 2.40 -6.02 -1.47
CA VAL A 36 2.47 -6.36 -2.90
C VAL A 36 3.47 -7.50 -3.10
N ASN A 37 3.06 -8.49 -3.89
CA ASN A 37 3.90 -9.59 -4.32
C ASN A 37 4.18 -9.48 -5.82
N PHE A 38 5.39 -9.04 -6.15
CA PHE A 38 5.93 -9.21 -7.49
C PHE A 38 6.54 -10.61 -7.58
N ALA A 39 6.61 -11.22 -8.77
CA ALA A 39 7.19 -12.55 -8.92
C ALA A 39 8.70 -12.64 -8.57
N GLU A 40 9.32 -11.52 -8.23
CA GLU A 40 10.70 -11.40 -7.74
C GLU A 40 10.80 -11.64 -6.23
N PRO A 41 11.98 -12.00 -5.69
CA PRO A 41 12.11 -12.26 -4.27
C PRO A 41 11.88 -11.00 -3.42
N GLY A 42 10.97 -11.14 -2.45
CA GLY A 42 10.71 -10.16 -1.41
C GLY A 42 9.33 -9.51 -1.53
N LEU A 43 8.83 -9.05 -0.39
CA LEU A 43 7.57 -8.32 -0.33
C LEU A 43 7.79 -6.82 -0.41
N HIS A 44 6.90 -6.17 -1.16
CA HIS A 44 6.92 -4.74 -1.40
C HIS A 44 5.74 -4.08 -0.72
N PHE A 45 5.90 -2.82 -0.35
CA PHE A 45 4.80 -1.99 0.15
C PHE A 45 4.48 -0.90 -0.85
N ALA A 46 3.21 -0.54 -0.95
CA ALA A 46 2.76 0.56 -1.77
C ALA A 46 1.62 1.33 -1.10
N ARG A 47 1.52 2.63 -1.31
CA ARG A 47 0.40 3.47 -0.88
C ARG A 47 -0.54 3.67 -2.05
N LEU A 48 -1.80 3.30 -1.89
CA LEU A 48 -2.78 3.43 -2.95
C LEU A 48 -3.15 4.91 -3.18
N ARG A 49 -3.06 5.38 -4.41
CA ARG A 49 -3.43 6.76 -4.81
C ARG A 49 -4.75 6.81 -5.57
N ALA A 50 -5.01 5.80 -6.40
CA ALA A 50 -6.30 5.62 -7.07
C ALA A 50 -6.55 4.14 -7.39
N LEU A 51 -7.82 3.78 -7.57
CA LEU A 51 -8.24 2.49 -8.09
C LEU A 51 -8.98 2.73 -9.40
N LEU A 52 -8.57 2.02 -10.45
CA LEU A 52 -9.11 2.15 -11.80
C LEU A 52 -9.63 0.80 -12.28
N ARG A 53 -10.86 0.80 -12.80
CA ARG A 53 -11.40 -0.35 -13.53
C ARG A 53 -11.32 -0.07 -15.02
N CYS A 54 -10.46 -0.78 -15.71
CA CYS A 54 -10.24 -0.66 -17.14
C CYS A 54 -11.04 -1.70 -17.91
N HIS A 55 -11.66 -1.27 -19.00
CA HIS A 55 -12.34 -2.13 -19.98
C HIS A 55 -11.48 -2.22 -21.23
N LEU A 56 -10.95 -3.41 -21.52
CA LEU A 56 -10.09 -3.62 -22.69
C LEU A 56 -10.93 -3.87 -23.95
N PRO A 57 -10.39 -3.56 -25.16
CA PRO A 57 -11.07 -3.88 -26.42
C PRO A 57 -11.43 -5.36 -26.59
N SER A 58 -10.67 -6.26 -25.92
CA SER A 58 -10.97 -7.70 -25.87
C SER A 58 -12.21 -8.08 -25.05
N GLY A 59 -12.90 -7.11 -24.45
CA GLY A 59 -14.01 -7.34 -23.51
C GLY A 59 -13.56 -7.70 -22.08
N ARG A 60 -12.26 -7.93 -21.87
CA ARG A 60 -11.70 -8.20 -20.54
C ARG A 60 -11.76 -6.95 -19.65
N ARG A 61 -12.01 -7.17 -18.36
CA ARG A 61 -11.91 -6.14 -17.31
C ARG A 61 -10.63 -6.34 -16.52
N VAL A 62 -9.88 -5.27 -16.29
CA VAL A 62 -8.66 -5.27 -15.49
C VAL A 62 -8.80 -4.20 -14.41
N ASP A 63 -8.46 -4.54 -13.17
CA ASP A 63 -8.43 -3.59 -12.07
C ASP A 63 -6.97 -3.20 -11.80
N LEU A 64 -6.69 -1.91 -11.90
CA LEU A 64 -5.37 -1.31 -11.70
C LEU A 64 -5.40 -0.39 -10.48
N ALA A 65 -4.29 -0.31 -9.76
CA ALA A 65 -4.02 0.74 -8.81
C ALA A 65 -2.99 1.71 -9.37
N LEU A 66 -3.20 3.00 -9.12
CA LEU A 66 -2.13 3.99 -9.14
C LEU A 66 -1.55 4.05 -7.72
N VAL A 67 -0.24 3.92 -7.57
CA VAL A 67 0.40 3.81 -6.25
C VAL A 67 1.67 4.64 -6.16
N HIS A 68 2.08 4.93 -4.92
CA HIS A 68 3.47 5.25 -4.60
C HIS A 68 4.12 4.02 -3.96
N MET A 69 5.35 3.71 -4.36
CA MET A 69 6.09 2.57 -3.80
C MET A 69 6.84 2.97 -2.53
N PHE A 70 7.16 1.98 -1.70
CA PHE A 70 8.05 2.16 -0.56
C PHE A 70 9.37 1.42 -0.77
N GLU A 71 10.46 2.10 -0.44
CA GLU A 71 11.82 1.56 -0.48
C GLU A 71 12.37 1.38 0.93
N LYS A 72 13.41 0.55 1.08
CA LYS A 72 14.11 0.41 2.37
C LYS A 72 14.79 1.73 2.70
N SER A 73 14.52 2.26 3.89
CA SER A 73 15.18 3.47 4.36
C SER A 73 16.64 3.18 4.74
N ARG A 74 17.52 4.15 4.50
CA ARG A 74 18.90 4.13 5.03
C ARG A 74 18.98 4.68 6.45
N TRP A 75 17.98 5.47 6.85
CA TRP A 75 17.90 6.02 8.20
C TRP A 75 17.56 4.91 9.21
N LYS A 76 18.11 5.01 10.41
CA LYS A 76 17.91 4.04 11.49
C LYS A 76 17.38 4.75 12.74
N PRO A 77 16.30 4.25 13.36
CA PRO A 77 15.83 4.80 14.61
C PRO A 77 16.83 4.54 15.73
N ARG A 78 16.83 5.42 16.73
CA ARG A 78 17.67 5.25 17.93
C ARG A 78 17.35 3.97 18.69
N THR A 79 16.08 3.59 18.73
CA THR A 79 15.62 2.32 19.29
C THR A 79 15.30 1.38 18.14
N HIS A 80 16.07 0.29 18.03
CA HIS A 80 15.87 -0.75 17.02
C HIS A 80 15.46 -2.04 17.71
N TRP A 81 14.53 -2.78 17.10
CA TRP A 81 14.09 -4.10 17.56
C TRP A 81 14.05 -5.08 16.38
N ALA A 82 13.97 -6.38 16.67
CA ALA A 82 13.87 -7.40 15.62
C ALA A 82 12.57 -7.21 14.82
N GLY A 83 12.63 -7.31 13.48
CA GLY A 83 11.48 -7.04 12.60
C GLY A 83 11.17 -5.56 12.37
N CYS A 84 11.99 -4.62 12.90
CA CYS A 84 11.81 -3.20 12.66
C CYS A 84 12.13 -2.84 11.20
N GLN A 85 11.08 -2.77 10.35
CA GLN A 85 11.23 -2.40 8.94
C GLN A 85 10.89 -0.92 8.73
N ILE A 86 11.92 -0.13 8.39
CA ILE A 86 11.79 1.30 8.09
C ILE A 86 11.79 1.52 6.59
N ARG A 87 10.82 2.30 6.12
CA ARG A 87 10.53 2.49 4.69
C ARG A 87 10.37 3.97 4.34
N ASN A 88 10.86 4.36 3.18
CA ASN A 88 10.67 5.70 2.63
C ASN A 88 9.65 5.62 1.48
N GLU A 89 8.69 6.55 1.47
CA GLU A 89 7.72 6.62 0.37
C GLU A 89 8.33 7.36 -0.83
N VAL A 90 8.43 6.68 -1.96
CA VAL A 90 8.88 7.28 -3.23
C VAL A 90 7.69 7.99 -3.88
N LYS A 91 7.80 9.31 -4.10
CA LYS A 91 6.70 10.15 -4.64
C LYS A 91 6.52 10.04 -6.17
N GLU A 92 6.94 8.93 -6.75
CA GLU A 92 6.70 8.59 -8.14
C GLU A 92 5.45 7.73 -8.25
N TYR A 93 4.73 7.90 -9.36
CA TYR A 93 3.49 7.18 -9.61
C TYR A 93 3.74 5.92 -10.43
N TYR A 94 3.25 4.79 -9.93
CA TYR A 94 3.34 3.50 -10.59
C TYR A 94 1.94 2.92 -10.81
N PHE A 95 1.75 2.22 -11.93
CA PHE A 95 0.57 1.40 -12.14
C PHE A 95 0.85 -0.04 -11.70
N LEU A 96 -0.07 -0.60 -10.93
CA LEU A 96 -0.01 -1.96 -10.42
C LEU A 96 -1.29 -2.70 -10.78
N SER A 97 -1.18 -3.95 -11.25
CA SER A 97 -2.34 -4.84 -11.27
C SER A 97 -2.81 -5.12 -9.84
N MET A 98 -4.11 -4.97 -9.58
CA MET A 98 -4.69 -5.34 -8.29
C MET A 98 -4.55 -6.82 -7.96
N ASP A 99 -4.23 -7.66 -8.95
CA ASP A 99 -3.97 -9.08 -8.74
C ASP A 99 -2.60 -9.34 -8.04
N HIS A 100 -1.70 -8.35 -7.99
CA HIS A 100 -0.45 -8.42 -7.21
C HIS A 100 -0.62 -7.97 -5.75
N VAL A 101 -1.77 -7.40 -5.39
CA VAL A 101 -2.05 -6.97 -4.02
C VAL A 101 -2.44 -8.18 -3.19
N ILE A 102 -1.66 -8.48 -2.15
CA ILE A 102 -2.00 -9.54 -1.22
C ILE A 102 -3.08 -9.06 -0.24
N ARG A 103 -2.84 -7.91 0.41
CA ARG A 103 -3.69 -7.35 1.48
C ARG A 103 -3.29 -5.93 1.87
N GLY A 104 -4.03 -5.33 2.81
CA GLY A 104 -3.67 -4.05 3.43
C GLY A 104 -2.47 -4.18 4.37
N ALA A 105 -1.73 -3.08 4.52
CA ALA A 105 -0.60 -2.96 5.43
C ALA A 105 -0.65 -1.62 6.14
N LEU A 106 -0.22 -1.58 7.41
CA LEU A 106 -0.08 -0.33 8.15
C LEU A 106 1.37 0.15 8.10
N LEU A 107 1.58 1.31 7.46
CA LEU A 107 2.84 2.04 7.51
C LEU A 107 2.59 3.37 8.21
N ALA A 108 3.04 3.47 9.45
CA ALA A 108 2.86 4.65 10.28
C ALA A 108 4.01 5.64 10.03
N PRO A 109 3.72 6.95 9.86
CA PRO A 109 4.79 7.94 9.77
C PRO A 109 5.57 7.97 11.09
N VAL A 110 6.90 8.11 11.00
CA VAL A 110 7.75 8.31 12.17
C VAL A 110 8.36 9.70 12.14
N SER A 111 8.40 10.36 13.29
CA SER A 111 9.14 11.60 13.48
C SER A 111 10.58 11.28 13.86
N GLY A 112 11.55 11.99 13.26
CA GLY A 112 12.96 11.87 13.64
C GLY A 112 13.96 11.84 12.49
N ASP A 113 13.53 11.55 11.26
CA ASP A 113 14.33 11.84 10.06
C ASP A 113 14.00 13.25 9.55
N PRO A 114 14.95 14.19 9.53
CA PRO A 114 14.71 15.53 9.02
C PRO A 114 14.65 15.61 7.48
N ASN A 115 15.07 14.57 6.76
CA ASN A 115 15.33 14.65 5.32
C ASN A 115 14.23 13.98 4.47
N GLU A 116 13.64 12.88 4.93
CA GLU A 116 12.69 12.09 4.13
C GLU A 116 11.45 11.66 4.91
N PRO A 117 10.29 11.50 4.24
CA PRO A 117 9.08 10.97 4.87
C PRO A 117 9.25 9.48 5.19
N THR A 118 9.79 9.21 6.37
CA THR A 118 10.04 7.86 6.87
C THR A 118 8.80 7.26 7.52
N HIS A 119 8.60 5.97 7.29
CA HIS A 119 7.51 5.19 7.84
C HIS A 119 8.03 3.90 8.47
N ILE A 120 7.35 3.46 9.52
CA ILE A 120 7.57 2.14 10.11
C ILE A 120 6.42 1.21 9.73
N PHE A 121 6.78 0.00 9.32
CA PHE A 121 5.81 -1.07 9.13
C PHE A 121 5.36 -1.61 10.49
N VAL A 122 4.04 -1.77 10.64
CA VAL A 122 3.42 -2.31 11.86
C VAL A 122 2.81 -3.66 11.53
N ASP A 123 3.47 -4.73 11.99
CA ASP A 123 3.09 -6.13 11.78
C ASP A 123 2.04 -6.63 12.78
N THR A 124 1.81 -5.92 13.89
CA THR A 124 0.87 -6.35 14.95
C THR A 124 -0.60 -6.09 14.66
N VAL A 125 -0.92 -5.36 13.58
CA VAL A 125 -2.30 -5.01 13.21
C VAL A 125 -3.09 -6.24 12.78
N ASP A 126 -2.38 -7.30 12.40
CA ASP A 126 -2.96 -8.52 11.87
C ASP A 126 -2.08 -9.72 12.26
N ALA A 127 -2.72 -10.74 12.85
CA ALA A 127 -2.04 -11.79 13.60
C ALA A 127 -1.10 -12.68 12.75
N ASP A 128 -1.30 -12.72 11.43
CA ASP A 128 -0.45 -13.47 10.50
C ASP A 128 0.39 -12.58 9.59
N MET A 129 0.39 -11.26 9.80
CA MET A 129 1.16 -10.31 8.99
C MET A 129 2.67 -10.54 9.13
N PHE A 130 3.16 -10.82 10.35
CA PHE A 130 4.56 -11.14 10.64
C PHE A 130 5.05 -12.36 9.82
N LEU A 131 4.24 -13.42 9.75
CA LEU A 131 4.59 -14.64 9.00
C LEU A 131 4.73 -14.39 7.50
N ARG A 132 4.12 -13.32 6.99
CA ARG A 132 4.13 -12.99 5.58
C ARG A 132 5.26 -12.00 5.29
N ALA A 133 5.36 -10.92 6.06
CA ALA A 133 6.27 -9.80 5.78
C ALA A 133 7.75 -10.07 6.13
N ASP A 134 8.06 -11.10 6.93
CA ASP A 134 9.42 -11.46 7.37
C ASP A 134 10.01 -12.68 6.63
N MET A 135 9.39 -13.15 5.52
CA MET A 135 9.93 -14.22 4.67
C MET A 135 10.82 -13.71 3.54
#